data_AF-A0A0C2DWU6-F1
#
_entry.id   AF-A0A0C2DWU6-F1
#
_cell.length_a   1.000
_cell.length_b   1.000
_cell.length_c   1.000
_cell.angle_alpha   90.00
_cell.angle_beta   90.00
_cell.angle_gamma   90.00
#
_symmetry.space_group_name_H-M   'P 1'
#
loop_
_entity.id
_entity.type
_entity.pdbx_description
1 polymer ?
#
loop_
_entity_poly.entity_id
_entity_poly.type
_entity_poly.pdbx_seq_one_letter_code
_entity_poly.pdbx_strand_id
1 'polypeptide(L)'
;MEMPPSSYKEFHGNPTNLIHLINMSVALLETAASLASIPAFVPYLVKPYTQGAKSIAKELLIPFKEIMCSYTTTWKDQMGSPDFRMVDFINKVETYVEIILQAAREYERTLPDEERIRTASVIRHRGTQSEVSLARKALESVEGKVEISADISLLYGKALKHLQMQSYKFIGDYGKLVIPYTFKKDIRNTNPFSPSLRERTKRIAKEIASMPNALPLNASNSIFVCVDEGRCDIIKSVEDILNCVQAAADAAVLISGPDDTPYANGLFEFDVFFPTSYPYVPPKCAFLTTGAGNVRFNPNLYNDGKICLSILGTWEGRPEEKWSSYCSLMQVLVSIQGLIFVKDPYFNEPGFEKYQGTEKGDDYSRKYNLQIEHATLNYAIRDQLKNPPEYFKKVIQRHFWLKRHAIIKQAKNWMVEMRKDATEAERNPKRRESLTFETLYNPYHQERSIQQLISDLSMMSCPVDQCEFVFSSTGRNK
;
A
#
# COMPACT_ATOMS: atom_id res chain seq x y z
N MET A 1 -16.25 -47.56 -18.67
CA MET A 1 -17.54 -47.22 -18.03
C MET A 1 -17.49 -45.73 -17.77
N GLU A 2 -17.84 -44.94 -18.79
CA GLU A 2 -17.84 -43.48 -18.73
C GLU A 2 -19.07 -43.03 -17.93
N MET A 3 -18.85 -42.21 -16.91
CA MET A 3 -19.95 -41.63 -16.13
C MET A 3 -20.57 -40.46 -16.89
N PRO A 4 -21.89 -40.22 -16.76
CA PRO A 4 -22.61 -39.27 -17.59
C PRO A 4 -22.33 -37.80 -17.20
N PRO A 5 -22.46 -36.86 -18.15
CA PRO A 5 -22.10 -35.45 -18.00
C PRO A 5 -23.17 -34.63 -17.25
N SER A 6 -23.69 -35.16 -16.13
CA SER A 6 -24.68 -34.48 -15.29
C SER A 6 -24.23 -34.25 -13.84
N SER A 7 -22.98 -34.57 -13.49
CA SER A 7 -22.41 -34.35 -12.16
C SER A 7 -21.59 -33.05 -12.02
N TYR A 8 -21.48 -32.23 -13.06
CA TYR A 8 -20.78 -30.93 -13.04
C TYR A 8 -21.70 -29.73 -12.72
N LYS A 9 -22.83 -29.95 -12.05
CA LYS A 9 -23.82 -28.90 -11.75
C LYS A 9 -24.07 -28.65 -10.25
N GLU A 10 -23.11 -28.97 -9.38
CA GLU A 10 -23.14 -28.56 -7.97
C GLU A 10 -21.81 -27.95 -7.52
N PHE A 11 -21.40 -26.85 -8.15
CA PHE A 11 -20.52 -25.85 -7.53
C PHE A 11 -21.00 -24.46 -7.91
N HIS A 12 -22.30 -24.19 -7.73
CA HIS A 12 -22.76 -22.81 -7.61
C HIS A 12 -22.29 -22.29 -6.25
N GLY A 13 -21.33 -21.36 -6.32
CA GLY A 13 -20.46 -20.96 -5.25
C GLY A 13 -21.16 -20.27 -4.09
N ASN A 14 -20.80 -20.72 -2.88
CA ASN A 14 -20.84 -19.88 -1.70
C ASN A 14 -19.50 -19.12 -1.66
N PRO A 15 -19.46 -17.79 -1.87
CA PRO A 15 -18.22 -17.00 -1.92
C PRO A 15 -17.33 -17.20 -0.68
N THR A 16 -17.95 -17.51 0.45
CA THR A 16 -17.32 -17.79 1.74
C THR A 16 -16.39 -19.00 1.71
N ASN A 17 -16.70 -20.03 0.92
CA ASN A 17 -15.87 -21.24 0.82
C ASN A 17 -14.58 -21.00 0.03
N LEU A 18 -14.66 -20.22 -1.05
CA LEU A 18 -13.48 -19.86 -1.84
C LEU A 18 -12.53 -18.95 -1.04
N ILE A 19 -13.09 -17.96 -0.32
CA ILE A 19 -12.31 -17.08 0.56
C ILE A 19 -11.63 -17.89 1.67
N HIS A 20 -12.34 -18.85 2.27
CA HIS A 20 -11.76 -19.72 3.28
C HIS A 20 -10.62 -20.58 2.71
N LEU A 21 -10.80 -21.14 1.51
CA LEU A 21 -9.75 -21.91 0.83
C LEU A 21 -8.52 -21.07 0.53
N ILE A 22 -8.70 -19.85 -0.01
CA ILE A 22 -7.61 -18.91 -0.30
C ILE A 22 -6.85 -18.58 0.98
N ASN A 23 -7.56 -18.20 2.04
CA ASN A 23 -6.93 -17.86 3.32
C ASN A 23 -6.16 -19.04 3.92
N MET A 24 -6.71 -20.25 3.83
CA MET A 24 -6.05 -21.47 4.29
C MET A 24 -4.79 -21.77 3.46
N SER A 25 -4.86 -21.63 2.14
CA SER A 25 -3.69 -21.82 1.25
C SER A 25 -2.59 -20.80 1.52
N VAL A 26 -2.94 -19.52 1.73
CA VAL A 26 -1.97 -18.48 2.10
C VAL A 26 -1.31 -18.82 3.44
N ALA A 27 -2.09 -19.18 4.46
CA ALA A 27 -1.54 -19.53 5.78
C ALA A 27 -0.56 -20.72 5.71
N LEU A 28 -0.87 -21.74 4.91
CA LEU A 28 0.01 -22.89 4.68
C LEU A 28 1.30 -22.48 3.96
N LEU A 29 1.23 -21.62 2.95
CA LEU A 29 2.38 -21.13 2.21
C LEU A 29 3.28 -20.22 3.07
N GLU A 30 2.69 -19.32 3.85
CA GLU A 30 3.42 -18.46 4.78
C GLU A 30 4.13 -19.28 5.86
N THR A 31 3.48 -20.33 6.36
CA THR A 31 4.09 -21.28 7.30
C THR A 31 5.26 -22.00 6.65
N ALA A 32 5.08 -22.54 5.43
CA ALA A 32 6.14 -23.22 4.70
C ALA A 32 7.32 -22.29 4.36
N ALA A 33 7.07 -21.03 4.00
CA ALA A 33 8.09 -20.03 3.74
C ALA A 33 8.84 -19.62 5.02
N SER A 34 8.14 -19.55 6.15
CA SER A 34 8.75 -19.33 7.46
C SER A 34 9.67 -20.49 7.86
N LEU A 35 9.23 -21.73 7.61
CA LEU A 35 10.07 -22.93 7.80
C LEU A 35 11.28 -22.91 6.86
N ALA A 36 11.12 -22.48 5.60
CA ALA A 36 12.20 -22.38 4.63
C ALA A 36 13.27 -21.36 5.02
N SER A 37 12.90 -20.34 5.81
CA SER A 37 13.81 -19.30 6.31
C SER A 37 14.74 -19.80 7.42
N ILE A 38 14.50 -21.00 7.96
CA ILE A 38 15.33 -21.62 9.01
C ILE A 38 15.97 -22.87 8.42
N PRO A 39 17.31 -22.90 8.21
CA PRO A 39 18.00 -24.01 7.54
C PRO A 39 17.71 -25.40 8.13
N ALA A 40 17.50 -25.49 9.45
CA ALA A 40 17.17 -26.75 10.13
C ALA A 40 15.80 -27.34 9.73
N PHE A 41 14.87 -26.52 9.20
CA PHE A 41 13.54 -26.96 8.80
C PHE A 41 13.40 -27.22 7.29
N VAL A 42 14.34 -26.74 6.47
CA VAL A 42 14.37 -26.98 5.01
C VAL A 42 14.33 -28.47 4.63
N PRO A 43 15.01 -29.40 5.33
CA PRO A 43 14.92 -30.82 5.02
C PRO A 43 13.50 -31.37 5.01
N TYR A 44 12.61 -30.86 5.87
CA TYR A 44 11.22 -31.33 5.98
C TYR A 44 10.31 -30.80 4.87
N LEU A 45 10.73 -29.74 4.19
CA LEU A 45 10.04 -29.21 3.00
C LEU A 45 10.48 -29.94 1.72
N VAL A 46 11.71 -30.46 1.72
CA VAL A 46 12.30 -31.15 0.58
C VAL A 46 12.03 -32.66 0.66
N LYS A 47 12.41 -33.32 1.75
CA LYS A 47 12.29 -34.78 1.92
C LYS A 47 10.86 -35.14 2.35
N PRO A 48 10.18 -36.06 1.63
CA PRO A 48 8.87 -36.54 2.04
C PRO A 48 8.90 -37.18 3.43
N TYR A 49 7.87 -36.90 4.23
CA TYR A 49 7.77 -37.41 5.61
C TYR A 49 7.55 -38.93 5.68
N THR A 50 6.95 -39.55 4.66
CA THR A 50 6.69 -40.99 4.58
C THR A 50 6.92 -41.54 3.18
N GLN A 51 7.13 -42.87 3.09
CA GLN A 51 7.32 -43.57 1.83
C GLN A 51 6.03 -43.49 0.99
N GLY A 52 6.08 -42.76 -0.13
CA GLY A 52 4.93 -42.50 -1.01
C GLY A 52 4.33 -41.09 -0.93
N ALA A 53 4.77 -40.26 0.03
CA ALA A 53 4.41 -38.85 0.07
C ALA A 53 5.19 -38.03 -0.99
N LYS A 54 4.60 -36.94 -1.47
CA LYS A 54 5.23 -36.01 -2.40
C LYS A 54 6.05 -34.97 -1.64
N SER A 55 7.16 -34.55 -2.24
CA SER A 55 7.93 -33.41 -1.77
C SER A 55 7.10 -32.13 -1.83
N ILE A 56 7.02 -31.40 -0.73
CA ILE A 56 6.29 -30.13 -0.68
C ILE A 56 6.93 -29.15 -1.66
N ALA A 57 8.23 -28.91 -1.53
CA ALA A 57 8.96 -27.97 -2.36
C ALA A 57 9.06 -28.43 -3.83
N LYS A 58 9.31 -29.72 -4.08
CA LYS A 58 9.72 -30.20 -5.41
C LYS A 58 8.60 -30.78 -6.26
N GLU A 59 7.48 -31.17 -5.66
CA GLU A 59 6.40 -31.88 -6.38
C GLU A 59 5.01 -31.26 -6.15
N LEU A 60 4.76 -30.62 -5.01
CA LEU A 60 3.45 -29.98 -4.73
C LEU A 60 3.41 -28.51 -5.13
N LEU A 61 4.43 -27.73 -4.72
CA LEU A 61 4.41 -26.28 -4.93
C LEU A 61 4.65 -25.85 -6.38
N ILE A 62 5.40 -26.63 -7.16
CA ILE A 62 5.67 -26.30 -8.57
C ILE A 62 4.39 -26.35 -9.42
N PRO A 63 3.63 -27.47 -9.47
CA PRO A 63 2.37 -27.50 -10.20
C PRO A 63 1.35 -26.51 -9.65
N PHE A 64 1.33 -26.30 -8.34
CA PHE A 64 0.42 -25.32 -7.72
C PHE A 64 0.72 -23.89 -8.19
N LYS A 65 2.00 -23.48 -8.23
CA LYS A 65 2.42 -22.19 -8.79
C LYS A 65 2.02 -22.07 -10.26
N GLU A 66 2.31 -23.09 -11.07
CA GLU A 66 1.98 -23.08 -12.51
C GLU A 66 0.47 -22.91 -12.75
N ILE A 67 -0.36 -23.65 -12.00
CA ILE A 67 -1.83 -23.54 -12.09
C ILE A 67 -2.27 -22.12 -11.72
N MET A 68 -1.80 -21.57 -10.60
CA MET A 68 -2.20 -20.24 -10.14
C MET A 68 -1.73 -19.12 -11.07
N CYS A 69 -0.50 -19.18 -11.58
CA CYS A 69 0.03 -18.20 -12.54
C CYS A 69 -0.69 -18.29 -13.90
N SER A 70 -1.18 -19.48 -14.29
CA SER A 70 -1.96 -19.67 -15.52
C SER A 70 -3.41 -19.16 -15.41
N TYR A 71 -3.87 -18.76 -14.22
CA TYR A 71 -5.24 -18.31 -13.98
C TYR A 71 -5.62 -17.11 -14.86
N THR A 72 -4.70 -16.15 -15.01
CA THR A 72 -4.92 -14.91 -15.77
C THR A 72 -4.98 -15.12 -17.29
N THR A 73 -4.40 -16.21 -17.80
CA THR A 73 -4.25 -16.49 -19.24
C THR A 73 -5.16 -17.61 -19.73
N THR A 74 -5.31 -18.68 -18.95
CA THR A 74 -5.95 -19.94 -19.38
C THR A 74 -7.42 -20.01 -18.94
N TRP A 75 -7.79 -19.35 -17.85
CA TRP A 75 -9.12 -19.48 -17.22
C TRP A 75 -9.98 -18.19 -17.31
N LYS A 76 -9.48 -17.17 -18.00
CA LYS A 76 -10.10 -15.84 -18.15
C LYS A 76 -11.53 -15.89 -18.71
N ASP A 77 -11.79 -16.78 -19.67
CA ASP A 77 -13.10 -16.88 -20.33
C ASP A 77 -14.12 -17.75 -19.58
N GLN A 78 -13.66 -18.57 -18.62
CA GLN A 78 -14.53 -19.49 -17.87
C GLN A 78 -14.92 -18.98 -16.48
N MET A 79 -14.10 -18.16 -15.82
CA MET A 79 -14.32 -17.69 -14.45
C MET A 79 -14.36 -16.16 -14.29
N GLY A 80 -14.24 -15.40 -15.39
CA GLY A 80 -14.20 -13.94 -15.38
C GLY A 80 -12.82 -13.38 -14.99
N SER A 81 -12.69 -12.05 -15.06
CA SER A 81 -11.45 -11.36 -14.67
C SER A 81 -11.16 -11.54 -13.17
N PRO A 82 -9.92 -11.87 -12.76
CA PRO A 82 -9.59 -12.00 -11.34
C PRO A 82 -9.83 -10.69 -10.60
N ASP A 83 -10.49 -10.78 -9.44
CA ASP A 83 -10.61 -9.64 -8.53
C ASP A 83 -9.26 -9.38 -7.82
N PHE A 84 -9.15 -8.25 -7.13
CA PHE A 84 -7.92 -7.86 -6.43
C PHE A 84 -7.41 -8.94 -5.44
N ARG A 85 -8.33 -9.69 -4.80
CA ARG A 85 -7.97 -10.74 -3.83
C ARG A 85 -7.33 -11.94 -4.53
N MET A 86 -7.84 -12.32 -5.69
CA MET A 86 -7.25 -13.38 -6.51
C MET A 86 -5.89 -12.96 -7.06
N VAL A 87 -5.74 -11.70 -7.49
CA VAL A 87 -4.44 -11.18 -7.96
C VAL A 87 -3.41 -11.14 -6.82
N ASP A 88 -3.78 -10.63 -5.64
CA ASP A 88 -2.92 -10.64 -4.44
C ASP A 88 -2.55 -12.06 -4.03
N PHE A 89 -3.51 -13.00 -4.09
CA PHE A 89 -3.24 -14.40 -3.82
C PHE A 89 -2.23 -15.00 -4.79
N ILE A 90 -2.39 -14.82 -6.10
CA ILE A 90 -1.46 -15.32 -7.12
C ILE A 90 -0.04 -14.78 -6.89
N ASN A 91 0.08 -13.48 -6.60
CA ASN A 91 1.38 -12.85 -6.32
C ASN A 91 2.05 -13.43 -5.05
N LYS A 92 1.26 -13.70 -4.00
CA LYS A 92 1.75 -14.37 -2.78
C LYS A 92 2.19 -15.80 -3.06
N VAL A 93 1.43 -16.55 -3.85
CA VAL A 93 1.81 -17.91 -4.27
C VAL A 93 3.15 -17.89 -4.99
N GLU A 94 3.31 -16.99 -5.96
CA GLU A 94 4.57 -16.85 -6.70
C GLU A 94 5.74 -16.51 -5.77
N THR A 95 5.55 -15.53 -4.89
CA THR A 95 6.60 -15.05 -3.99
C THR A 95 7.03 -16.13 -2.98
N TYR A 96 6.08 -16.75 -2.28
CA TYR A 96 6.39 -17.74 -1.24
C TYR A 96 6.94 -19.03 -1.84
N VAL A 97 6.44 -19.46 -3.00
CA VAL A 97 6.97 -20.66 -3.67
C VAL A 97 8.41 -20.44 -4.13
N GLU A 98 8.77 -19.27 -4.65
CA GLU A 98 10.17 -19.00 -5.03
C GLU A 98 11.11 -19.00 -3.82
N ILE A 99 10.70 -18.42 -2.68
CA ILE A 99 11.49 -18.46 -1.44
C ILE A 99 11.74 -19.91 -0.99
N ILE A 100 10.70 -20.74 -0.99
CA ILE A 100 10.79 -22.15 -0.59
C ILE A 100 11.66 -22.94 -1.57
N LEU A 101 11.53 -22.70 -2.88
CA LEU A 101 12.33 -23.35 -3.91
C LEU A 101 13.80 -22.93 -3.84
N GLN A 102 14.10 -21.68 -3.53
CA GLN A 102 15.47 -21.20 -3.36
C GLN A 102 16.14 -21.90 -2.18
N ALA A 103 15.50 -21.89 -1.00
CA ALA A 103 16.01 -22.58 0.18
C ALA A 103 16.20 -24.09 -0.07
N ALA A 104 15.25 -24.73 -0.76
CA ALA A 104 15.35 -26.13 -1.16
C ALA A 104 16.56 -26.39 -2.07
N ARG A 105 16.81 -25.54 -3.07
CA ARG A 105 17.98 -25.66 -3.98
C ARG A 105 19.30 -25.51 -3.22
N GLU A 106 19.37 -24.57 -2.27
CA GLU A 106 20.56 -24.36 -1.44
C GLU A 106 20.83 -25.56 -0.53
N TYR A 107 19.81 -26.11 0.11
CA TYR A 107 19.92 -27.34 0.88
C TYR A 107 20.36 -28.54 0.00
N GLU A 108 19.77 -28.72 -1.18
CA GLU A 108 20.15 -29.82 -2.08
C GLU A 108 21.60 -29.74 -2.55
N ARG A 109 22.17 -28.54 -2.70
CA ARG A 109 23.60 -28.37 -3.02
C ARG A 109 24.53 -28.93 -1.95
N THR A 110 24.06 -29.05 -0.71
CA THR A 110 24.81 -29.66 0.39
C THR A 110 24.72 -31.19 0.43
N LEU A 111 23.82 -31.79 -0.37
CA LEU A 111 23.61 -33.23 -0.42
C LEU A 111 24.37 -33.89 -1.59
N PRO A 112 24.82 -35.14 -1.44
CA PRO A 112 25.28 -35.99 -2.54
C PRO A 112 24.18 -36.17 -3.61
N ASP A 113 24.57 -36.35 -4.88
CA ASP A 113 23.64 -36.46 -6.01
C ASP A 113 22.61 -37.59 -5.87
N GLU A 114 22.95 -38.65 -5.13
CA GLU A 114 22.10 -39.82 -4.86
C GLU A 114 20.96 -39.51 -3.87
N GLU A 115 21.13 -38.49 -3.03
CA GLU A 115 20.14 -38.07 -2.02
C GLU A 115 19.22 -36.93 -2.48
N ARG A 116 19.44 -36.41 -3.69
CA ARG A 116 18.65 -35.30 -4.25
C ARG A 116 17.35 -35.79 -4.88
N ILE A 117 16.27 -35.03 -4.68
CA ILE A 117 14.96 -35.38 -5.24
C ILE A 117 14.87 -34.84 -6.66
N ARG A 118 14.80 -35.75 -7.64
CA ARG A 118 14.68 -35.39 -9.05
C ARG A 118 13.28 -34.84 -9.35
N THR A 119 13.18 -33.56 -9.64
CA THR A 119 11.94 -32.94 -10.13
C THR A 119 11.63 -33.41 -11.55
N ALA A 120 10.43 -33.90 -11.80
CA ALA A 120 9.94 -34.24 -13.13
C ALA A 120 9.45 -32.99 -13.89
N SER A 121 10.32 -32.02 -14.18
CA SER A 121 10.02 -30.93 -15.13
C SER A 121 11.28 -30.20 -15.60
N VAL A 122 12.02 -30.82 -16.51
CA VAL A 122 12.85 -30.13 -17.49
C VAL A 122 12.23 -30.39 -18.86
N ILE A 123 11.23 -29.61 -19.24
CA ILE A 123 10.85 -29.49 -20.65
C ILE A 123 11.85 -28.52 -21.29
N ARG A 124 12.70 -29.08 -22.15
CA ARG A 124 13.70 -28.39 -22.95
C ARG A 124 13.02 -27.32 -23.84
N HIS A 125 13.45 -26.07 -23.72
CA HIS A 125 13.52 -25.18 -24.89
C HIS A 125 14.98 -25.14 -25.37
N ARG A 126 15.21 -25.78 -26.52
CA ARG A 126 16.47 -25.74 -27.28
C ARG A 126 16.32 -24.75 -28.43
N GLY A 127 17.30 -23.84 -28.56
CA GLY A 127 17.57 -22.97 -29.71
C GLY A 127 17.13 -21.53 -29.45
N THR A 128 18.00 -20.51 -29.44
CA THR A 128 19.21 -20.29 -30.24
C THR A 128 20.34 -19.61 -29.46
N GLN A 129 21.57 -19.98 -29.77
CA GLN A 129 22.81 -19.41 -29.23
C GLN A 129 22.97 -17.94 -29.66
N SER A 130 22.89 -16.99 -28.72
CA SER A 130 23.51 -15.67 -28.87
C SER A 130 23.68 -14.86 -27.56
N GLU A 131 23.15 -15.28 -26.41
CA GLU A 131 23.14 -14.39 -25.21
C GLU A 131 24.18 -14.72 -24.13
N VAL A 132 24.95 -15.81 -24.29
CA VAL A 132 25.88 -16.27 -23.24
C VAL A 132 27.21 -15.48 -23.22
N SER A 133 27.48 -14.62 -24.19
CA SER A 133 28.70 -13.80 -24.23
C SER A 133 28.58 -12.42 -23.57
N LEU A 134 27.37 -11.94 -23.26
CA LEU A 134 27.16 -10.63 -22.62
C LEU A 134 27.03 -10.73 -21.09
N ALA A 135 26.56 -11.87 -20.55
CA ALA A 135 26.42 -12.06 -19.11
C ALA A 135 27.77 -12.30 -18.39
N ARG A 136 28.78 -12.87 -19.07
CA ARG A 136 30.06 -13.17 -18.44
C ARG A 136 30.95 -11.94 -18.22
N LYS A 137 30.74 -10.85 -18.97
CA LYS A 137 31.39 -9.56 -18.72
C LYS A 137 30.73 -8.72 -17.62
N ALA A 138 29.50 -9.06 -17.22
CA ALA A 138 28.82 -8.42 -16.09
C ALA A 138 29.15 -9.07 -14.73
N LEU A 139 29.69 -10.30 -14.72
CA LEU A 139 30.00 -11.03 -13.49
C LEU A 139 31.39 -10.74 -12.89
N GLU A 140 32.28 -10.08 -13.63
CA GLU A 140 33.60 -9.68 -13.11
C GLU A 140 33.60 -8.25 -12.53
N SER A 141 32.45 -7.56 -12.50
CA SER A 141 32.31 -6.21 -11.92
C SER A 141 31.39 -6.15 -10.70
N VAL A 142 31.05 -7.27 -10.07
CA VAL A 142 30.18 -7.32 -8.89
C VAL A 142 30.93 -7.94 -7.71
N GLU A 143 31.96 -7.25 -7.25
CA GLU A 143 32.25 -7.21 -5.81
C GLU A 143 31.42 -6.07 -5.22
N GLY A 144 30.34 -6.44 -4.53
CA GLY A 144 29.56 -5.56 -3.66
C GLY A 144 28.27 -5.00 -4.25
N LYS A 145 27.14 -5.67 -4.02
CA LYS A 145 25.83 -5.05 -3.72
C LYS A 145 24.83 -6.09 -3.22
N VAL A 146 24.30 -5.80 -2.03
CA VAL A 146 23.62 -6.69 -1.08
C VAL A 146 22.09 -6.72 -1.27
N GLU A 147 21.48 -7.83 -0.84
CA GLU A 147 20.05 -8.06 -0.55
C GLU A 147 19.42 -6.90 0.28
N ILE A 148 18.52 -6.09 -0.28
CA ILE A 148 17.87 -4.98 0.47
C ILE A 148 16.33 -4.99 0.34
N SER A 149 15.75 -5.63 -0.70
CA SER A 149 14.32 -5.48 -1.00
C SER A 149 13.37 -6.29 -0.10
N ALA A 150 13.73 -7.51 0.30
CA ALA A 150 12.87 -8.37 1.11
C ALA A 150 12.81 -7.92 2.60
N ASP A 151 13.86 -7.26 3.07
CA ASP A 151 14.00 -6.85 4.47
C ASP A 151 13.17 -5.60 4.80
N ILE A 152 13.05 -4.65 3.85
CA ILE A 152 12.29 -3.40 4.06
C ILE A 152 10.81 -3.68 4.33
N SER A 153 10.16 -4.60 3.60
CA SER A 153 8.73 -4.88 3.80
C SER A 153 8.43 -5.41 5.22
N LEU A 154 9.30 -6.28 5.74
CA LEU A 154 9.17 -6.83 7.09
C LEU A 154 9.51 -5.79 8.17
N LEU A 155 10.62 -5.06 7.98
CA LEU A 155 11.07 -4.01 8.89
C LEU A 155 10.06 -2.86 8.98
N TYR A 156 9.47 -2.48 7.84
CA TYR A 156 8.50 -1.39 7.77
C TYR A 156 7.27 -1.69 8.64
N GLY A 157 6.68 -2.88 8.48
CA GLY A 157 5.56 -3.33 9.31
C GLY A 157 5.91 -3.31 10.80
N LYS A 158 7.04 -3.91 11.19
CA LYS A 158 7.49 -3.95 12.59
C LYS A 158 7.73 -2.55 13.18
N ALA A 159 8.38 -1.66 12.44
CA ALA A 159 8.78 -0.34 12.92
C ALA A 159 7.58 0.63 13.10
N LEU A 160 6.52 0.42 12.33
CA LEU A 160 5.38 1.35 12.25
C LEU A 160 4.08 0.78 12.83
N LYS A 161 4.00 -0.52 13.17
CA LYS A 161 2.77 -1.14 13.68
C LYS A 161 2.18 -0.43 14.89
N HIS A 162 3.02 -0.08 15.86
CA HIS A 162 2.58 0.61 17.07
C HIS A 162 2.27 2.10 16.86
N LEU A 163 2.59 2.65 15.68
CA LEU A 163 2.23 4.02 15.29
C LEU A 163 1.05 4.05 14.30
N GLN A 164 0.51 2.88 13.93
CA GLN A 164 -0.60 2.76 12.99
C GLN A 164 -1.90 3.39 13.53
N MET A 165 -2.12 3.24 14.83
CA MET A 165 -3.20 3.87 15.58
C MET A 165 -2.57 4.71 16.69
N GLN A 166 -2.87 6.01 16.70
CA GLN A 166 -2.37 6.94 17.69
C GLN A 166 -3.53 7.73 18.29
N SER A 167 -3.31 8.30 19.47
CA SER A 167 -4.18 9.29 20.06
C SER A 167 -3.41 10.60 20.23
N TYR A 168 -4.10 11.73 20.10
CA TYR A 168 -3.53 13.04 20.37
C TYR A 168 -4.62 14.00 20.79
N LYS A 169 -4.31 14.96 21.65
CA LYS A 169 -5.26 15.98 22.08
C LYS A 169 -5.51 17.00 20.94
N PHE A 170 -6.64 16.90 20.26
CA PHE A 170 -7.06 17.87 19.22
C PHE A 170 -7.77 19.07 19.87
N ILE A 171 -8.47 18.82 20.99
CA ILE A 171 -9.19 19.84 21.76
C ILE A 171 -8.49 20.06 23.11
N GLY A 172 -8.02 21.29 23.34
CA GLY A 172 -7.39 21.71 24.59
C GLY A 172 -8.37 21.84 25.77
N ASP A 173 -7.85 22.10 26.97
CA ASP A 173 -8.59 22.10 28.24
C ASP A 173 -9.77 23.10 28.31
N TYR A 174 -9.81 24.07 27.41
CA TYR A 174 -10.87 25.09 27.32
C TYR A 174 -11.81 24.89 26.13
N GLY A 175 -11.85 23.69 25.54
CA GLY A 175 -12.69 23.40 24.36
C GLY A 175 -12.19 24.07 23.07
N LYS A 176 -10.98 24.64 23.08
CA LYS A 176 -10.35 25.24 21.90
C LYS A 176 -9.53 24.18 21.16
N LEU A 177 -9.67 24.15 19.83
CA LEU A 177 -8.79 23.32 19.00
C LEU A 177 -7.34 23.75 19.16
N VAL A 178 -6.46 22.79 19.42
CA VAL A 178 -5.01 22.99 19.53
C VAL A 178 -4.27 22.61 18.25
N ILE A 179 -4.95 21.94 17.31
CA ILE A 179 -4.43 21.63 15.97
C ILE A 179 -5.26 22.31 14.88
N PRO A 180 -4.69 22.58 13.69
CA PRO A 180 -5.46 22.90 12.50
C PRO A 180 -6.40 21.73 12.17
N TYR A 181 -7.68 22.03 11.96
CA TYR A 181 -8.68 21.01 11.63
C TYR A 181 -9.83 21.63 10.82
N THR A 182 -10.21 20.95 9.74
CA THR A 182 -11.13 21.46 8.72
C THR A 182 -12.54 21.65 9.27
N PHE A 183 -13.05 20.67 9.99
CA PHE A 183 -14.44 20.65 10.48
C PHE A 183 -14.62 21.33 11.85
N LYS A 184 -13.83 22.40 12.11
CA LYS A 184 -13.85 23.13 13.39
C LYS A 184 -15.23 23.66 13.80
N LYS A 185 -16.07 24.03 12.83
CA LYS A 185 -17.44 24.51 13.08
C LYS A 185 -18.33 23.35 13.54
N ASP A 186 -18.22 22.20 12.87
CA ASP A 186 -18.99 21.01 13.22
C ASP A 186 -18.63 20.45 14.59
N ILE A 187 -17.33 20.46 14.97
CA ILE A 187 -16.87 20.07 16.31
C ILE A 187 -17.53 20.94 17.39
N ARG A 188 -17.50 22.27 17.23
CA ARG A 188 -18.09 23.21 18.19
C ARG A 188 -19.60 23.01 18.37
N ASN A 189 -20.28 22.58 17.32
CA ASN A 189 -21.73 22.38 17.32
C ASN A 189 -22.14 20.97 17.79
N THR A 190 -21.18 20.07 18.04
CA THR A 190 -21.46 18.67 18.37
C THR A 190 -21.05 18.35 19.81
N ASN A 191 -22.05 18.18 20.68
CA ASN A 191 -21.84 17.63 22.03
C ASN A 191 -21.84 16.08 21.98
N PRO A 192 -20.69 15.41 22.13
CA PRO A 192 -20.54 13.95 21.99
C PRO A 192 -21.19 13.20 23.15
N PHE A 193 -21.32 13.87 24.30
CA PHE A 193 -21.88 13.32 25.53
C PHE A 193 -23.40 13.46 25.57
N SER A 194 -24.00 14.01 24.52
CA SER A 194 -25.45 14.04 24.39
C SER A 194 -25.99 12.59 24.42
N PRO A 195 -26.94 12.26 25.31
CA PRO A 195 -27.54 10.93 25.36
C PRO A 195 -28.13 10.48 24.01
N SER A 196 -28.57 11.43 23.18
CA SER A 196 -29.09 11.17 21.83
C SER A 196 -28.05 10.63 20.85
N LEU A 197 -26.75 10.81 21.12
CA LEU A 197 -25.65 10.36 20.25
C LEU A 197 -25.01 9.05 20.71
N ARG A 198 -25.57 8.38 21.74
CA ARG A 198 -24.98 7.17 22.32
C ARG A 198 -24.72 6.06 21.29
N GLU A 199 -25.68 5.79 20.41
CA GLU A 199 -25.54 4.76 19.38
C GLU A 199 -24.53 5.13 18.30
N ARG A 200 -24.45 6.42 17.93
CA ARG A 200 -23.41 6.96 17.05
C ARG A 200 -22.02 6.73 17.66
N THR A 201 -21.85 7.09 18.93
CA THR A 201 -20.59 6.97 19.67
C THR A 201 -20.16 5.50 19.77
N LYS A 202 -21.06 4.59 20.15
CA LYS A 202 -20.80 3.14 20.13
C LYS A 202 -20.38 2.63 18.76
N ARG A 203 -21.02 3.12 17.70
CA ARG A 203 -20.71 2.72 16.33
C ARG A 203 -19.28 3.14 15.94
N ILE A 204 -18.90 4.39 16.22
CA ILE A 204 -17.56 4.90 15.92
C ILE A 204 -16.50 4.14 16.73
N ALA A 205 -16.77 3.93 18.03
CA ALA A 205 -15.91 3.13 18.90
C ALA A 205 -15.63 1.73 18.34
N LYS A 206 -16.67 1.04 17.87
CA LYS A 206 -16.55 -0.30 17.27
C LYS A 206 -15.69 -0.28 16.01
N GLU A 207 -15.82 0.75 15.17
CA GLU A 207 -14.98 0.88 13.98
C GLU A 207 -13.52 1.10 14.36
N ILE A 208 -13.23 2.07 15.24
CA ILE A 208 -11.85 2.39 15.63
C ILE A 208 -11.19 1.19 16.34
N ALA A 209 -11.92 0.47 17.20
CA ALA A 209 -11.41 -0.73 17.86
C ALA A 209 -11.04 -1.85 16.88
N SER A 210 -11.69 -1.91 15.71
CA SER A 210 -11.38 -2.91 14.67
C SER A 210 -10.20 -2.51 13.76
N MET A 211 -9.85 -1.22 13.71
CA MET A 211 -8.83 -0.68 12.78
C MET A 211 -7.41 -1.24 12.96
N PRO A 212 -6.85 -1.41 14.18
CA PRO A 212 -5.47 -1.89 14.35
C PRO A 212 -5.17 -3.19 13.59
N ASN A 213 -6.14 -4.08 13.42
CA ASN A 213 -5.95 -5.37 12.73
C ASN A 213 -6.42 -5.38 11.27
N ALA A 214 -7.16 -4.35 10.85
CA ALA A 214 -7.78 -4.28 9.53
C ALA A 214 -7.10 -3.26 8.60
N LEU A 215 -6.42 -2.25 9.15
CA LEU A 215 -5.77 -1.20 8.36
C LEU A 215 -4.58 -1.78 7.58
N PRO A 216 -4.42 -1.46 6.29
CA PRO A 216 -3.23 -1.79 5.53
C PRO A 216 -1.97 -1.27 6.23
N LEU A 217 -0.98 -2.14 6.39
CA LEU A 217 0.36 -1.80 6.86
C LEU A 217 1.41 -2.61 6.11
N ASN A 218 1.87 -2.07 4.99
CA ASN A 218 3.01 -2.58 4.27
C ASN A 218 3.79 -1.43 3.65
N ALA A 219 5.02 -1.70 3.19
CA ALA A 219 5.89 -0.65 2.67
C ALA A 219 5.27 0.13 1.50
N SER A 220 4.40 -0.50 0.71
CA SER A 220 3.72 0.13 -0.43
C SER A 220 2.54 0.99 0.03
N ASN A 221 1.62 0.36 0.76
CA ASN A 221 0.29 0.86 1.09
C ASN A 221 0.09 0.75 2.60
N SER A 222 0.08 1.89 3.27
CA SER A 222 -0.14 1.99 4.70
C SER A 222 -1.10 3.11 5.03
N ILE A 223 -1.92 2.88 6.04
CA ILE A 223 -2.85 3.86 6.59
C ILE A 223 -2.58 4.02 8.08
N PHE A 224 -2.42 5.26 8.50
CA PHE A 224 -2.22 5.66 9.89
C PHE A 224 -3.39 6.54 10.32
N VAL A 225 -3.90 6.31 11.53
CA VAL A 225 -5.03 7.07 12.07
C VAL A 225 -4.65 7.64 13.43
N CYS A 226 -4.95 8.91 13.63
CA CYS A 226 -4.85 9.59 14.91
C CYS A 226 -6.24 10.06 15.35
N VAL A 227 -6.65 9.72 16.57
CA VAL A 227 -7.95 10.09 17.14
C VAL A 227 -7.79 11.08 18.30
N ASP A 228 -8.80 11.93 18.52
CA ASP A 228 -8.77 12.91 19.61
C ASP A 228 -8.83 12.27 21.01
N GLU A 229 -7.94 12.69 21.90
CA GLU A 229 -7.91 12.32 23.32
C GLU A 229 -8.88 13.14 24.17
N GLY A 230 -9.22 14.37 23.75
CA GLY A 230 -9.89 15.40 24.57
C GLY A 230 -11.38 15.18 24.82
N ARG A 231 -11.92 13.98 24.56
CA ARG A 231 -13.35 13.66 24.69
C ARG A 231 -13.59 12.53 25.70
N CYS A 232 -12.64 12.30 26.61
CA CYS A 232 -12.57 11.15 27.52
C CYS A 232 -12.82 11.48 29.01
N ASP A 233 -13.67 12.46 29.34
CA ASP A 233 -13.74 13.01 30.71
C ASP A 233 -14.55 12.16 31.73
N ILE A 234 -14.77 10.87 31.47
CA ILE A 234 -15.24 9.91 32.49
C ILE A 234 -14.37 8.67 32.41
N ILE A 235 -13.38 8.58 33.29
CA ILE A 235 -12.60 7.36 33.55
C ILE A 235 -12.42 7.23 35.06
N LYS A 236 -13.04 6.20 35.64
CA LYS A 236 -13.01 5.89 37.08
C LYS A 236 -12.55 4.45 37.33
N SER A 237 -11.75 3.81 36.48
CA SER A 237 -11.12 2.52 36.82
C SER A 237 -10.03 2.08 35.83
N VAL A 238 -9.28 1.04 36.21
CA VAL A 238 -8.20 0.41 35.41
C VAL A 238 -8.72 -0.28 34.13
N GLU A 239 -10.04 -0.45 33.98
CA GLU A 239 -10.69 -0.95 32.75
C GLU A 239 -10.79 0.11 31.63
N ASP A 240 -10.56 1.38 31.95
CA ASP A 240 -10.87 2.51 31.06
C ASP A 240 -9.80 2.84 30.01
N ILE A 241 -8.67 2.12 29.99
CA ILE A 241 -7.66 2.24 28.92
C ILE A 241 -8.23 1.78 27.56
N LEU A 242 -9.29 0.95 27.56
CA LEU A 242 -10.06 0.59 26.37
C LEU A 242 -11.17 1.60 26.01
N ASN A 243 -11.53 2.54 26.91
CA ASN A 243 -12.65 3.46 26.73
C ASN A 243 -12.26 4.83 26.15
N CYS A 244 -10.98 5.21 26.14
CA CYS A 244 -10.51 6.45 25.48
C CYS A 244 -10.80 6.51 23.97
N VAL A 245 -10.98 5.36 23.33
CA VAL A 245 -11.31 5.25 21.90
C VAL A 245 -12.80 5.55 21.62
N GLN A 246 -13.66 5.56 22.65
CA GLN A 246 -15.10 5.51 22.42
C GLN A 246 -15.72 6.83 21.96
N ALA A 247 -15.08 7.98 22.15
CA ALA A 247 -15.70 9.30 21.91
C ALA A 247 -15.15 10.09 20.72
N ALA A 248 -14.27 9.51 19.90
CA ALA A 248 -13.68 10.20 18.76
C ALA A 248 -14.78 10.63 17.77
N ALA A 249 -15.07 11.94 17.71
CA ALA A 249 -15.94 12.50 16.67
C ALA A 249 -15.13 12.93 15.44
N ASP A 250 -13.82 12.86 15.55
CA ASP A 250 -12.85 13.44 14.65
C ASP A 250 -11.59 12.57 14.67
N ALA A 251 -10.98 12.44 13.49
CA ALA A 251 -9.73 11.72 13.30
C ALA A 251 -8.90 12.44 12.22
N ALA A 252 -7.59 12.43 12.40
CA ALA A 252 -6.64 12.73 11.34
C ALA A 252 -6.16 11.40 10.75
N VAL A 253 -5.99 11.34 9.44
CA VAL A 253 -5.56 10.14 8.72
C VAL A 253 -4.38 10.48 7.83
N LEU A 254 -3.38 9.60 7.82
CA LEU A 254 -2.24 9.68 6.91
C LEU A 254 -2.21 8.42 6.05
N ILE A 255 -2.21 8.58 4.73
CA ILE A 255 -2.18 7.48 3.76
C ILE A 255 -0.87 7.54 2.99
N SER A 256 -0.14 6.43 2.90
CA SER A 256 1.01 6.34 2.00
C SER A 256 0.55 6.10 0.56
N GLY A 257 1.19 6.79 -0.37
CA GLY A 257 0.98 6.58 -1.80
C GLY A 257 1.53 5.24 -2.26
N PRO A 258 0.73 4.42 -2.96
CA PRO A 258 1.15 3.11 -3.46
C PRO A 258 2.35 3.16 -4.40
N ASP A 259 3.15 2.09 -4.41
CA ASP A 259 4.20 1.93 -5.39
C ASP A 259 3.61 1.86 -6.82
N ASP A 260 4.43 2.14 -7.83
CA ASP A 260 4.03 2.18 -9.25
C ASP A 260 2.92 3.20 -9.60
N THR A 261 2.73 4.21 -8.75
CA THR A 261 1.83 5.34 -8.98
C THR A 261 2.59 6.67 -8.90
N PRO A 262 2.08 7.78 -9.48
CA PRO A 262 2.71 9.10 -9.29
C PRO A 262 2.61 9.61 -7.84
N TYR A 263 1.94 8.88 -6.95
CA TYR A 263 1.82 9.14 -5.52
C TYR A 263 2.89 8.42 -4.68
N ALA A 264 3.66 7.51 -5.30
CA ALA A 264 4.55 6.58 -4.61
C ALA A 264 5.43 7.26 -3.55
N ASN A 265 5.49 6.64 -2.37
CA ASN A 265 6.23 7.12 -1.20
C ASN A 265 5.78 8.47 -0.63
N GLY A 266 4.79 9.14 -1.19
CA GLY A 266 4.18 10.32 -0.57
C GLY A 266 3.36 9.97 0.67
N LEU A 267 3.27 10.88 1.62
CA LEU A 267 2.35 10.81 2.76
C LEU A 267 1.27 11.88 2.61
N PHE A 268 0.02 11.43 2.54
CA PHE A 268 -1.16 12.25 2.24
C PHE A 268 -2.07 12.32 3.45
N GLU A 269 -2.32 13.55 3.91
CA GLU A 269 -3.06 13.83 5.13
C GLU A 269 -4.53 14.15 4.84
N PHE A 270 -5.41 13.66 5.71
CA PHE A 270 -6.85 13.84 5.62
C PHE A 270 -7.45 14.12 6.99
N ASP A 271 -8.40 15.04 7.05
CA ASP A 271 -9.30 15.19 8.19
C ASP A 271 -10.55 14.33 7.98
N VAL A 272 -11.03 13.71 9.05
CA VAL A 272 -12.27 12.94 9.08
C VAL A 272 -13.13 13.41 10.24
N PHE A 273 -14.38 13.76 9.97
CA PHE A 273 -15.39 14.13 10.96
C PHE A 273 -16.62 13.24 10.83
N PHE A 274 -17.09 12.70 11.95
CA PHE A 274 -18.32 11.91 12.00
C PHE A 274 -19.50 12.83 12.35
N PRO A 275 -20.47 13.08 11.46
CA PRO A 275 -21.63 13.92 11.76
C PRO A 275 -22.56 13.30 12.81
N THR A 276 -23.46 14.09 13.39
CA THR A 276 -24.43 13.64 14.40
C THR A 276 -25.37 12.55 13.91
N SER A 277 -25.63 12.51 12.60
CA SER A 277 -26.45 11.50 11.91
C SER A 277 -25.67 10.24 11.50
N TYR A 278 -24.38 10.13 11.83
CA TYR A 278 -23.61 8.90 11.59
C TYR A 278 -24.18 7.72 12.41
N PRO A 279 -24.30 6.49 11.84
CA PRO A 279 -23.84 6.04 10.52
C PRO A 279 -24.87 6.16 9.39
N TYR A 280 -26.01 6.85 9.57
CA TYR A 280 -27.02 6.95 8.52
C TYR A 280 -26.60 7.86 7.36
N VAL A 281 -25.62 8.73 7.59
CA VAL A 281 -24.93 9.53 6.57
C VAL A 281 -23.43 9.25 6.64
N PRO A 282 -22.66 9.45 5.54
CA PRO A 282 -21.23 9.19 5.52
C PRO A 282 -20.44 10.13 6.47
N PRO A 283 -19.21 9.74 6.85
CA PRO A 283 -18.30 10.68 7.48
C PRO A 283 -17.97 11.81 6.49
N LYS A 284 -17.67 13.01 7.01
CA LYS A 284 -17.08 14.07 6.21
C LYS A 284 -15.57 13.87 6.16
N CYS A 285 -14.98 13.96 4.98
CA CYS A 285 -13.54 13.83 4.79
C CYS A 285 -13.01 15.03 4.00
N ALA A 286 -11.85 15.53 4.38
CA ALA A 286 -11.17 16.62 3.69
C ALA A 286 -9.69 16.26 3.47
N PHE A 287 -9.20 16.48 2.26
CA PHE A 287 -7.81 16.25 1.87
C PHE A 287 -6.97 17.48 2.20
N LEU A 288 -5.89 17.31 2.96
CA LEU A 288 -5.10 18.42 3.51
C LEU A 288 -3.81 18.68 2.76
N THR A 289 -3.22 17.67 2.11
CA THR A 289 -1.96 17.80 1.38
C THR A 289 -2.17 18.45 0.00
N THR A 290 -2.74 19.66 -0.05
CA THR A 290 -3.08 20.38 -1.29
C THR A 290 -2.01 21.40 -1.72
N GLY A 291 -0.88 21.46 -0.99
CA GLY A 291 0.13 22.50 -1.19
C GLY A 291 -0.41 23.91 -0.94
N ALA A 292 -1.26 24.07 0.09
CA ALA A 292 -2.00 25.29 0.38
C ALA A 292 -2.92 25.76 -0.76
N GLY A 293 -3.60 24.81 -1.41
CA GLY A 293 -4.53 25.07 -2.51
C GLY A 293 -3.89 25.23 -3.89
N ASN A 294 -2.58 25.01 -3.99
CA ASN A 294 -1.85 25.13 -5.26
C ASN A 294 -1.88 23.87 -6.12
N VAL A 295 -2.34 22.73 -5.58
CA VAL A 295 -2.33 21.44 -6.28
C VAL A 295 -3.69 20.77 -6.25
N ARG A 296 -4.17 20.37 -7.43
CA ARG A 296 -5.22 19.35 -7.59
C ARG A 296 -4.54 18.01 -7.83
N PHE A 297 -4.46 17.17 -6.79
CA PHE A 297 -3.65 15.94 -6.80
C PHE A 297 -4.24 14.80 -7.65
N ASN A 298 -5.54 14.85 -7.91
CA ASN A 298 -6.28 13.85 -8.68
C ASN A 298 -7.57 14.50 -9.18
N PRO A 299 -8.21 14.02 -10.27
CA PRO A 299 -9.55 14.48 -10.62
C PRO A 299 -10.55 14.42 -9.46
N ASN A 300 -10.38 13.45 -8.56
CA ASN A 300 -11.19 13.27 -7.36
C ASN A 300 -10.61 13.93 -6.09
N LEU A 301 -9.46 14.59 -6.15
CA LEU A 301 -8.84 15.35 -5.04
C LEU A 301 -8.63 16.81 -5.45
N TYR A 302 -9.58 17.64 -5.06
CA TYR A 302 -9.61 19.04 -5.41
C TYR A 302 -8.58 19.84 -4.60
N ASN A 303 -8.19 21.00 -5.14
CA ASN A 303 -7.25 21.90 -4.49
C ASN A 303 -7.79 22.52 -3.19
N ASP A 304 -9.11 22.65 -3.06
CA ASP A 304 -9.78 23.08 -1.82
C ASP A 304 -9.91 21.96 -0.77
N GLY A 305 -9.42 20.76 -1.07
CA GLY A 305 -9.47 19.60 -0.21
C GLY A 305 -10.73 18.74 -0.35
N LYS A 306 -11.64 19.05 -1.28
CA LYS A 306 -12.80 18.19 -1.56
C LYS A 306 -12.37 16.84 -2.14
N ILE A 307 -12.97 15.78 -1.61
CA ILE A 307 -12.77 14.39 -2.06
C ILE A 307 -14.04 13.93 -2.76
N CYS A 308 -13.91 13.39 -3.97
CA CYS A 308 -15.02 12.87 -4.76
C CYS A 308 -15.03 11.33 -4.76
N LEU A 309 -15.94 10.75 -3.98
CA LEU A 309 -16.19 9.30 -3.95
C LEU A 309 -17.70 9.04 -3.78
N SER A 310 -18.20 8.01 -4.45
CA SER A 310 -19.61 7.59 -4.36
C SER A 310 -19.99 7.17 -2.93
N ILE A 311 -19.09 6.46 -2.24
CA ILE A 311 -19.26 6.08 -0.82
C ILE A 311 -19.31 7.30 0.13
N LEU A 312 -18.80 8.46 -0.29
CA LEU A 312 -18.93 9.72 0.45
C LEU A 312 -20.14 10.56 0.00
N GLY A 313 -20.87 10.12 -1.02
CA GLY A 313 -21.96 10.87 -1.63
C GLY A 313 -21.52 12.11 -2.40
N THR A 314 -20.22 12.22 -2.70
CA THR A 314 -19.61 13.38 -3.40
C THR A 314 -19.27 13.09 -4.87
N TRP A 315 -19.64 11.90 -5.35
CA TRP A 315 -19.49 11.46 -6.73
C TRP A 315 -20.65 10.56 -7.15
N GLU A 316 -20.87 10.45 -8.46
CA GLU A 316 -21.83 9.50 -9.01
C GLU A 316 -21.36 8.06 -8.82
N GLY A 317 -22.30 7.14 -8.71
CA GLY A 317 -22.05 5.73 -8.49
C GLY A 317 -23.34 4.94 -8.43
N ARG A 318 -23.24 3.63 -8.55
CA ARG A 318 -24.39 2.73 -8.42
C ARG A 318 -24.91 2.73 -6.98
N PRO A 319 -26.19 2.36 -6.75
CA PRO A 319 -26.76 2.35 -5.40
C PRO A 319 -25.92 1.55 -4.38
N GLU A 320 -25.31 0.45 -4.80
CA GLU A 320 -24.44 -0.41 -3.98
C GLU A 320 -23.05 0.19 -3.66
N GLU A 321 -22.62 1.19 -4.43
CA GLU A 321 -21.34 1.91 -4.22
C GLU A 321 -21.52 3.13 -3.32
N LYS A 322 -22.76 3.57 -3.09
CA LYS A 322 -23.09 4.70 -2.24
C LYS A 322 -23.08 4.32 -0.77
N TRP A 323 -22.96 5.34 0.09
CA TRP A 323 -23.02 5.13 1.54
C TRP A 323 -24.30 4.41 1.97
N SER A 324 -24.14 3.39 2.78
CA SER A 324 -25.20 2.81 3.59
C SER A 324 -24.77 2.78 5.05
N SER A 325 -25.70 2.62 5.98
CA SER A 325 -25.37 2.49 7.40
C SER A 325 -24.51 1.26 7.72
N TYR A 326 -24.32 0.33 6.78
CA TYR A 326 -23.42 -0.81 6.94
C TYR A 326 -21.99 -0.50 6.49
N CYS A 327 -21.77 0.61 5.79
CA CYS A 327 -20.45 1.05 5.36
C CYS A 327 -19.60 1.53 6.54
N SER A 328 -18.27 1.44 6.45
CA SER A 328 -17.33 1.87 7.50
C SER A 328 -16.31 2.89 7.01
N LEU A 329 -15.67 3.61 7.94
CA LEU A 329 -14.54 4.48 7.63
C LEU A 329 -13.42 3.69 6.94
N MET A 330 -13.16 2.44 7.35
CA MET A 330 -12.18 1.57 6.70
C MET A 330 -12.42 1.46 5.19
N GLN A 331 -13.68 1.23 4.78
CA GLN A 331 -14.02 1.14 3.35
C GLN A 331 -13.80 2.45 2.62
N VAL A 332 -14.06 3.59 3.25
CA VAL A 332 -13.73 4.92 2.70
C VAL A 332 -12.22 5.05 2.49
N LEU A 333 -11.41 4.73 3.50
CA LEU A 333 -9.95 4.89 3.44
C LEU A 333 -9.32 3.95 2.40
N VAL A 334 -9.79 2.70 2.32
CA VAL A 334 -9.37 1.74 1.30
C VAL A 334 -9.85 2.17 -0.10
N SER A 335 -11.03 2.79 -0.22
CA SER A 335 -11.50 3.34 -1.50
C SER A 335 -10.64 4.51 -1.98
N ILE A 336 -10.17 5.37 -1.07
CA ILE A 336 -9.20 6.42 -1.42
C ILE A 336 -7.92 5.79 -1.99
N GLN A 337 -7.36 4.78 -1.32
CA GLN A 337 -6.16 4.11 -1.83
C GLN A 337 -6.40 3.42 -3.17
N GLY A 338 -7.51 2.69 -3.33
CA GLY A 338 -7.74 1.85 -4.50
C GLY A 338 -8.30 2.57 -5.74
N LEU A 339 -9.04 3.67 -5.55
CA LEU A 339 -9.73 4.37 -6.64
C LEU A 339 -9.08 5.72 -7.00
N ILE A 340 -8.40 6.36 -6.04
CA ILE A 340 -7.79 7.68 -6.24
C ILE A 340 -6.29 7.57 -6.48
N PHE A 341 -5.57 6.85 -5.61
CA PHE A 341 -4.12 6.69 -5.73
C PHE A 341 -3.75 5.56 -6.71
N VAL A 342 -4.06 5.79 -7.99
CA VAL A 342 -3.87 4.83 -9.09
C VAL A 342 -2.70 5.24 -10.00
N LYS A 343 -2.28 4.32 -10.88
CA LYS A 343 -1.15 4.52 -11.80
C LYS A 343 -1.39 5.62 -12.85
N ASP A 344 -2.59 5.68 -13.40
CA ASP A 344 -2.97 6.59 -14.48
C ASP A 344 -4.17 7.48 -14.06
N PRO A 345 -3.97 8.38 -13.06
CA PRO A 345 -5.05 9.19 -12.48
C PRO A 345 -5.71 10.17 -13.44
N TYR A 346 -5.10 10.45 -14.60
CA TYR A 346 -5.71 11.24 -15.67
C TYR A 346 -7.08 10.68 -16.10
N PHE A 347 -7.22 9.35 -16.14
CA PHE A 347 -8.44 8.69 -16.57
C PHE A 347 -9.54 8.66 -15.51
N ASN A 348 -9.29 9.18 -14.30
CA ASN A 348 -10.35 9.37 -13.30
C ASN A 348 -11.28 10.56 -13.63
N GLU A 349 -10.92 11.40 -14.62
CA GLU A 349 -11.78 12.48 -15.09
C GLU A 349 -12.91 11.92 -15.98
N PRO A 350 -14.19 12.23 -15.72
CA PRO A 350 -15.31 11.70 -16.49
C PRO A 350 -15.18 11.89 -18.00
N GLY A 351 -15.32 10.79 -18.72
CA GLY A 351 -15.31 10.77 -20.18
C GLY A 351 -13.92 10.75 -20.79
N PHE A 352 -12.86 10.66 -19.98
CA PHE A 352 -11.48 10.52 -20.47
C PHE A 352 -11.08 9.06 -20.66
N GLU A 353 -11.83 8.10 -20.10
CA GLU A 353 -11.60 6.65 -20.21
C GLU A 353 -11.57 6.19 -21.68
N LYS A 354 -12.33 6.87 -22.55
CA LYS A 354 -12.36 6.61 -24.00
C LYS A 354 -11.02 6.83 -24.72
N TYR A 355 -10.09 7.55 -24.08
CA TYR A 355 -8.76 7.80 -24.64
C TYR A 355 -7.71 6.79 -24.14
N GLN A 356 -8.06 5.92 -23.20
CA GLN A 356 -7.13 4.93 -22.65
C GLN A 356 -6.67 3.96 -23.74
N GLY A 357 -5.35 3.74 -23.84
CA GLY A 357 -4.74 2.90 -24.88
C GLY A 357 -4.62 3.57 -26.25
N THR A 358 -4.93 4.87 -26.35
CA THR A 358 -4.62 5.67 -27.54
C THR A 358 -3.31 6.43 -27.32
N GLU A 359 -2.51 6.62 -28.36
CA GLU A 359 -1.24 7.36 -28.26
C GLU A 359 -1.41 8.77 -27.65
N LYS A 360 -2.52 9.45 -27.98
CA LYS A 360 -2.84 10.76 -27.41
C LYS A 360 -3.21 10.68 -25.93
N GLY A 361 -4.05 9.72 -25.55
CA GLY A 361 -4.44 9.52 -24.15
C GLY A 361 -3.24 9.14 -23.27
N ASP A 362 -2.35 8.32 -23.80
CA ASP A 362 -1.13 7.90 -23.10
C ASP A 362 -0.15 9.08 -22.93
N ASP A 363 -0.01 9.96 -23.93
CA ASP A 363 0.77 11.20 -23.81
C ASP A 363 0.17 12.16 -22.76
N TYR A 364 -1.16 12.29 -22.70
CA TYR A 364 -1.82 13.10 -21.67
C TYR A 364 -1.69 12.51 -20.28
N SER A 365 -1.88 11.20 -20.13
CA SER A 365 -1.68 10.51 -18.85
C SER A 365 -0.24 10.68 -18.37
N ARG A 366 0.76 10.48 -19.25
CA ARG A 366 2.17 10.70 -18.93
C ARG A 366 2.44 12.12 -18.41
N LYS A 367 1.93 13.14 -19.11
CA LYS A 367 2.13 14.54 -18.69
C LYS A 367 1.43 14.85 -17.37
N TYR A 368 0.23 14.31 -17.17
CA TYR A 368 -0.47 14.44 -15.91
C TYR A 368 0.32 13.77 -14.77
N ASN A 369 0.86 12.58 -14.99
CA ASN A 369 1.70 11.88 -14.03
C ASN A 369 2.94 12.70 -13.65
N LEU A 370 3.65 13.29 -14.62
CA LEU A 370 4.81 14.15 -14.32
C LEU A 370 4.45 15.32 -13.37
N GLN A 371 3.27 15.91 -13.54
CA GLN A 371 2.79 16.97 -12.63
C GLN A 371 2.51 16.44 -11.22
N ILE A 372 1.87 15.27 -11.11
CA ILE A 372 1.57 14.65 -9.83
C ILE A 372 2.83 14.14 -9.13
N GLU A 373 3.74 13.48 -9.84
CA GLU A 373 5.06 13.04 -9.34
C GLU A 373 5.83 14.21 -8.71
N HIS A 374 5.82 15.35 -9.42
CA HIS A 374 6.41 16.58 -8.94
C HIS A 374 5.73 17.08 -7.64
N ALA A 375 4.39 17.14 -7.64
CA ALA A 375 3.64 17.56 -6.48
C ALA A 375 3.84 16.62 -5.29
N THR A 376 3.94 15.32 -5.52
CA THR A 376 4.24 14.30 -4.52
C THR A 376 5.59 14.56 -3.87
N LEU A 377 6.66 14.78 -4.66
CA LEU A 377 7.99 15.07 -4.12
C LEU A 377 8.00 16.34 -3.25
N ASN A 378 7.30 17.40 -3.66
CA ASN A 378 7.34 18.66 -2.95
C ASN A 378 6.40 18.73 -1.75
N TYR A 379 5.15 18.29 -1.89
CA TYR A 379 4.13 18.49 -0.86
C TYR A 379 3.93 17.25 0.00
N ALA A 380 3.89 16.06 -0.60
CA ALA A 380 3.66 14.81 0.12
C ALA A 380 4.94 14.19 0.71
N ILE A 381 6.13 14.67 0.30
CA ILE A 381 7.41 14.20 0.85
C ILE A 381 8.17 15.34 1.52
N ARG A 382 8.64 16.34 0.76
CA ARG A 382 9.49 17.41 1.28
C ARG A 382 8.79 18.25 2.34
N ASP A 383 7.57 18.71 2.09
CA ASP A 383 6.86 19.56 3.05
C ASP A 383 6.42 18.78 4.30
N GLN A 384 6.04 17.50 4.14
CA GLN A 384 5.80 16.59 5.26
C GLN A 384 7.05 16.40 6.13
N LEU A 385 8.25 16.30 5.52
CA LEU A 385 9.52 16.22 6.25
C LEU A 385 9.87 17.53 6.98
N LYS A 386 9.61 18.67 6.35
CA LYS A 386 9.97 19.99 6.89
C LYS A 386 9.03 20.44 8.01
N ASN A 387 7.73 20.22 7.83
CA ASN A 387 6.69 20.69 8.75
C ASN A 387 5.73 19.54 9.11
N PRO A 388 6.22 18.44 9.72
CA PRO A 388 5.34 17.34 10.09
C PRO A 388 4.35 17.77 11.18
N PRO A 389 3.06 17.41 11.09
CA PRO A 389 2.14 17.57 12.22
C PRO A 389 2.63 16.73 13.41
N GLU A 390 2.58 17.29 14.61
CA GLU A 390 3.19 16.67 15.81
C GLU A 390 2.64 15.25 16.07
N TYR A 391 1.35 15.03 15.78
CA TYR A 391 0.68 13.75 15.95
C TYR A 391 1.07 12.67 14.92
N PHE A 392 1.66 13.03 13.77
CA PHE A 392 2.23 12.06 12.80
C PHE A 392 3.74 12.17 12.65
N LYS A 393 4.41 13.06 13.37
CA LYS A 393 5.86 13.30 13.27
C LYS A 393 6.70 12.04 13.35
N LYS A 394 6.40 11.13 14.29
CA LYS A 394 7.10 9.85 14.44
C LYS A 394 6.87 8.91 13.24
N VAL A 395 5.64 8.87 12.72
CA VAL A 395 5.28 8.08 11.52
C VAL A 395 6.05 8.60 10.32
N ILE A 396 5.99 9.92 10.09
CA ILE A 396 6.63 10.62 8.97
C ILE A 396 8.14 10.39 8.98
N GLN A 397 8.79 10.64 10.12
CA GLN A 397 10.23 10.44 10.26
C GLN A 397 10.65 9.00 9.99
N ARG A 398 9.93 8.01 10.55
CA ARG A 398 10.27 6.60 10.35
C ARG A 398 9.97 6.10 8.94
N HIS A 399 8.84 6.47 8.35
CA HIS A 399 8.49 6.13 6.98
C HIS A 399 9.57 6.62 6.02
N PHE A 400 9.91 7.91 6.08
CA PHE A 400 10.91 8.49 5.18
C PHE A 400 12.32 7.98 5.47
N TRP A 401 12.70 7.78 6.73
CA TRP A 401 14.02 7.23 7.03
C TRP A 401 14.16 5.80 6.48
N LEU A 402 13.18 4.91 6.70
CA LEU A 402 13.22 3.53 6.20
C LEU A 402 13.28 3.48 4.68
N LYS A 403 12.51 4.33 4.00
CA LYS A 403 12.43 4.35 2.52
C LYS A 403 13.40 5.34 1.86
N ARG A 404 14.27 6.04 2.61
CA ARG A 404 15.10 7.16 2.11
C ARG A 404 15.89 6.83 0.85
N HIS A 405 16.51 5.65 0.77
CA HIS A 405 17.30 5.24 -0.39
C HIS A 405 16.42 4.99 -1.62
N ALA A 406 15.24 4.39 -1.43
CA ALA A 406 14.26 4.20 -2.49
C ALA A 406 13.71 5.55 -2.98
N ILE A 407 13.40 6.46 -2.06
CA ILE A 407 12.89 7.81 -2.37
C ILE A 407 13.94 8.65 -3.09
N ILE A 408 15.21 8.60 -2.69
CA ILE A 408 16.30 9.29 -3.40
C ILE A 408 16.42 8.77 -4.84
N LYS A 409 16.30 7.45 -5.03
CA LYS A 409 16.33 6.84 -6.38
C LYS A 409 15.12 7.30 -7.21
N GLN A 410 13.91 7.26 -6.63
CA GLN A 410 12.68 7.76 -7.25
C GLN A 410 12.83 9.23 -7.66
N ALA A 411 13.25 10.10 -6.73
CA ALA A 411 13.43 11.53 -6.96
C ALA A 411 14.39 11.81 -8.12
N LYS A 412 15.52 11.09 -8.19
CA LYS A 412 16.48 11.21 -9.30
C LYS A 412 15.87 10.76 -10.62
N ASN A 413 15.14 9.66 -10.64
CA ASN A 413 14.50 9.14 -11.85
C ASN A 413 13.42 10.09 -12.38
N TRP A 414 12.51 10.53 -11.51
CA TRP A 414 11.45 11.47 -11.87
C TRP A 414 12.01 12.82 -12.32
N MET A 415 13.07 13.32 -11.69
CA MET A 415 13.76 14.54 -12.14
C MET A 415 14.36 14.39 -13.55
N VAL A 416 14.88 13.21 -13.92
CA VAL A 416 15.38 12.96 -15.29
C VAL A 416 14.23 13.00 -16.30
N GLU A 417 13.10 12.37 -15.99
CA GLU A 417 11.92 12.37 -16.88
C GLU A 417 11.33 13.77 -17.05
N MET A 418 11.26 14.57 -15.98
CA MET A 418 10.82 15.97 -16.03
C MET A 418 11.73 16.82 -16.94
N ARG A 419 13.05 16.61 -16.89
CA ARG A 419 13.99 17.31 -17.79
C ARG A 419 13.79 16.91 -19.24
N LYS A 420 13.59 15.62 -19.51
CA LYS A 420 13.30 15.13 -20.87
C LYS A 420 12.05 15.81 -21.41
N ASP A 421 10.96 15.79 -20.65
CA ASP A 421 9.70 16.43 -21.06
C ASP A 421 9.86 17.94 -21.29
N ALA A 422 10.55 18.65 -20.40
CA ALA A 422 10.84 20.09 -20.58
C ALA A 422 11.61 20.36 -21.88
N THR A 423 12.66 19.57 -22.18
CA THR A 423 13.42 19.73 -23.43
C THR A 423 12.62 19.35 -24.68
N GLU A 424 11.71 18.37 -24.58
CA GLU A 424 10.79 18.01 -25.67
C GLU A 424 9.76 19.13 -25.93
N ALA A 425 9.26 19.77 -24.87
CA ALA A 425 8.32 20.89 -24.97
C ALA A 425 8.96 22.14 -25.58
N GLU A 426 10.24 22.44 -25.26
CA GLU A 426 11.00 23.53 -25.89
C GLU A 426 11.21 23.30 -27.39
N ARG A 427 11.42 22.05 -27.81
CA ARG A 427 11.61 21.68 -29.23
C ARG A 427 10.31 21.71 -30.04
N ASN A 428 9.14 21.57 -29.40
CA ASN A 428 7.86 21.55 -30.08
C ASN A 428 6.79 22.38 -29.34
N PRO A 429 6.74 23.71 -29.56
CA PRO A 429 5.86 24.62 -28.83
C PRO A 429 4.36 24.30 -28.97
N LYS A 430 3.96 23.62 -30.07
CA LYS A 430 2.57 23.19 -30.30
C LYS A 430 2.09 22.11 -29.32
N ARG A 431 2.99 21.44 -28.59
CA ARG A 431 2.64 20.47 -27.53
C ARG A 431 2.30 21.11 -26.19
N ARG A 432 2.50 22.43 -26.02
CA ARG A 432 2.30 23.17 -24.76
C ARG A 432 0.83 23.49 -24.47
N GLU A 433 -0.03 23.50 -25.49
CA GLU A 433 -1.41 24.02 -25.44
C GLU A 433 -2.46 23.09 -24.81
N SER A 434 -2.09 21.93 -24.26
CA SER A 434 -3.06 20.85 -24.04
C SER A 434 -3.09 20.24 -22.63
N LEU A 435 -3.11 21.06 -21.58
CA LEU A 435 -3.47 20.60 -20.23
C LEU A 435 -4.41 21.61 -19.57
N THR A 436 -5.67 21.22 -19.37
CA THR A 436 -6.70 22.00 -18.65
C THR A 436 -6.49 22.03 -17.13
N PHE A 437 -5.42 21.40 -16.64
CA PHE A 437 -5.07 21.33 -15.22
C PHE A 437 -3.72 22.02 -15.00
N GLU A 438 -3.76 23.33 -14.81
CA GLU A 438 -2.57 24.12 -14.55
C GLU A 438 -2.21 24.07 -13.06
N THR A 439 -1.45 23.05 -12.64
CA THR A 439 -0.48 23.28 -11.56
C THR A 439 0.63 24.16 -12.10
N LEU A 440 0.95 25.27 -11.42
CA LEU A 440 2.04 26.19 -11.77
C LEU A 440 3.37 25.44 -11.85
N TYR A 441 3.71 24.95 -13.04
CA TYR A 441 4.89 24.15 -13.31
C TYR A 441 6.03 25.06 -13.76
N ASN A 442 7.10 25.16 -12.95
CA ASN A 442 8.33 25.85 -13.32
C ASN A 442 9.53 24.90 -13.14
N PRO A 443 10.06 24.30 -14.22
CA PRO A 443 11.08 23.25 -14.17
C PRO A 443 12.30 23.58 -13.28
N TYR A 444 12.79 24.83 -13.33
CA TYR A 444 14.03 25.23 -12.66
C TYR A 444 13.88 25.35 -11.13
N HIS A 445 12.77 25.92 -10.66
CA HIS A 445 12.50 26.01 -9.21
C HIS A 445 12.26 24.63 -8.59
N GLN A 446 11.70 23.72 -9.38
CA GLN A 446 11.35 22.37 -8.97
C GLN A 446 12.59 21.49 -8.86
N GLU A 447 13.50 21.57 -9.83
CA GLU A 447 14.77 20.85 -9.78
C GLU A 447 15.56 21.19 -8.50
N ARG A 448 15.70 22.48 -8.19
CA ARG A 448 16.40 22.92 -6.97
C ARG A 448 15.74 22.36 -5.71
N SER A 449 14.41 22.33 -5.69
CA SER A 449 13.63 21.79 -4.58
C SER A 449 13.84 20.29 -4.39
N ILE A 450 13.87 19.53 -5.50
CA ILE A 450 14.11 18.08 -5.49
C ILE A 450 15.55 17.77 -5.10
N GLN A 451 16.53 18.54 -5.57
CA GLN A 451 17.93 18.41 -5.15
C GLN A 451 18.10 18.65 -3.65
N GLN A 452 17.42 19.67 -3.10
CA GLN A 452 17.39 19.90 -1.66
C GLN A 452 16.78 18.71 -0.92
N LEU A 453 15.64 18.17 -1.39
CA LEU A 453 15.03 16.97 -0.81
C LEU A 453 15.98 15.77 -0.79
N ILE A 454 16.71 15.53 -1.89
CA ILE A 454 17.71 14.45 -1.97
C ILE A 454 18.81 14.66 -0.93
N SER A 455 19.28 15.89 -0.76
CA SER A 455 20.27 16.24 0.27
C SER A 455 19.71 15.99 1.67
N ASP A 456 18.51 16.46 1.96
CA ASP A 456 17.85 16.32 3.27
C ASP A 456 17.66 14.83 3.64
N LEU A 457 17.19 14.01 2.70
CA LEU A 457 17.04 12.56 2.89
C LEU A 457 18.38 11.83 3.08
N SER A 458 19.44 12.29 2.40
CA SER A 458 20.78 11.69 2.53
C SER A 458 21.42 11.98 3.89
N MET A 459 21.09 13.14 4.49
CA MET A 459 21.57 13.57 5.79
C MET A 459 20.64 13.17 6.95
N MET A 460 19.53 12.47 6.66
CA MET A 460 18.53 12.10 7.66
C MET A 460 19.10 11.12 8.69
N SER A 461 19.07 11.49 9.96
CA SER A 461 19.47 10.63 11.08
C SER A 461 18.41 9.55 11.36
N CYS A 462 18.85 8.44 11.99
CA CYS A 462 17.94 7.40 12.44
C CYS A 462 16.97 7.97 13.49
N PRO A 463 15.63 7.90 13.28
CA PRO A 463 14.64 8.48 14.18
C PRO A 463 14.28 7.57 15.37
N VAL A 464 15.09 6.53 15.63
CA VAL A 464 14.91 5.63 16.78
C VAL A 464 16.10 5.86 17.71
N ASP A 465 15.84 6.51 18.85
CA ASP A 465 16.76 6.48 19.98
C ASP A 465 16.92 5.02 20.41
N GLN A 466 18.14 4.48 20.31
CA GLN A 466 18.54 3.08 20.56
C GLN A 466 18.26 2.10 19.40
N CYS A 467 19.30 1.89 18.58
CA CYS A 467 19.48 0.71 17.73
C CYS A 467 19.65 -0.59 18.55
N GLU A 468 18.72 -0.93 19.44
CA GLU A 468 18.78 -2.21 20.20
C GLU A 468 17.90 -3.32 19.60
N PHE A 469 17.11 -3.06 18.56
CA PHE A 469 16.21 -4.09 17.98
C PHE A 469 16.42 -4.44 16.51
N VAL A 470 17.45 -3.91 15.83
CA VAL A 470 17.65 -4.16 14.38
C VAL A 470 18.99 -4.83 14.04
N PHE A 471 19.93 -4.99 14.98
CA PHE A 471 21.23 -5.64 14.71
C PHE A 471 21.74 -6.62 15.79
N SER A 472 20.85 -7.25 16.59
CA SER A 472 21.25 -8.23 17.61
C SER A 472 21.27 -9.70 17.13
N SER A 473 21.61 -9.96 15.87
CA SER A 473 21.82 -11.33 15.36
C SER A 473 23.10 -11.53 14.54
N THR A 474 24.06 -10.60 14.60
CA THR A 474 25.44 -10.92 14.21
C THR A 474 26.24 -11.28 15.46
N GLY A 475 26.59 -12.56 15.55
CA GLY A 475 27.30 -13.14 16.68
C GLY A 475 28.56 -12.36 17.04
N ARG A 476 28.71 -12.07 18.34
CA ARG A 476 30.01 -11.84 18.95
C ARG A 476 30.79 -13.16 18.89
N ASN A 477 31.73 -13.27 17.96
CA ASN A 477 32.88 -14.16 18.13
C ASN A 477 34.01 -13.34 18.76
N LYS A 478 34.30 -13.61 20.02
CA LYS A 478 35.66 -13.60 20.56
C LYS A 478 36.02 -15.03 20.88
#